data_AF-A0AAD7VPI7-F1
#
_entry.id   AF-A0AAD7VPI7-F1
#
_cell.length_a   1.000
_cell.length_b   1.000
_cell.length_c   1.000
_cell.angle_alpha   90.00
_cell.angle_beta   90.00
_cell.angle_gamma   90.00
#
_symmetry.space_group_name_H-M   'P 1'
#
loop_
_entity.id
_entity.type
_entity.pdbx_description
1 polymer ?
#
loop_
_entity_poly.entity_id
_entity_poly.type
_entity_poly.pdbx_seq_one_letter_code
_entity_poly.pdbx_strand_id
1 'polypeptide(L)'
;MVVDYSKWDKLELSDDSDIEVHPNVDKKSFVRWKQRDIHEKREVRHHEIETLKAENLMNSNLLSRIQRLIGFLKAVPEGAEDEKVAIDTILKEGCAESGGSVEENPANGPGPTFSDMMKSLVDQVEPEASQSKDGSYREALISKFEAHYKRLSELQNACVKKLTDLQNEEAKHITSDDIHIGFDSTRVSKAKSPESSVSTSHKGKGKQVQEIEVLNSPSASSSEKTPSEEPDAGQETSGGDEDEEYKTSPIAQEFAAIKMGDYQKCLDFIGKHPNVVSEEEADGILFDAFGKEMAGNHAAAKRHVHNALLLQYCARLGKDGVTMFFRKIMTPGHPSLGAFMQDVEYTYNHIKERSKVLLEEQKNNTEEVEEIVNLEELSEKELADLGLSKEDVERFKSEQVERDAEESAQLATNK
;
A
#
# COMPACT_ATOMS: atom_id res chain seq x y z
N MET A 1 -29.77 29.61 33.03
CA MET A 1 -29.50 28.15 33.18
C MET A 1 -27.99 28.02 33.19
N VAL A 2 -27.39 27.41 34.22
CA VAL A 2 -25.93 27.21 34.26
C VAL A 2 -25.61 26.04 33.32
N VAL A 3 -24.56 26.16 32.52
CA VAL A 3 -24.11 25.07 31.64
C VAL A 3 -23.34 24.08 32.49
N ASP A 4 -23.80 22.83 32.51
CA ASP A 4 -23.16 21.75 33.26
C ASP A 4 -22.22 20.94 32.37
N TYR A 5 -21.00 20.72 32.86
CA TYR A 5 -19.93 19.95 32.22
C TYR A 5 -19.60 18.66 33.00
N SER A 6 -20.35 18.34 34.07
CA SER A 6 -20.12 17.20 34.98
C SER A 6 -20.01 15.81 34.31
N LYS A 7 -20.50 15.68 33.06
CA LYS A 7 -20.29 14.49 32.21
C LYS A 7 -18.80 14.17 32.02
N TRP A 8 -17.93 15.18 31.94
CA TRP A 8 -16.50 15.02 31.66
C TRP A 8 -15.61 14.91 32.92
N ASP A 9 -16.19 15.02 34.12
CA ASP A 9 -15.43 14.93 35.39
C ASP A 9 -14.94 13.50 35.71
N LYS A 10 -15.35 12.49 34.93
CA LYS A 10 -15.14 11.05 35.20
C LYS A 10 -14.43 10.31 34.07
N LEU A 11 -13.57 10.99 33.31
CA LEU A 11 -12.77 10.37 32.25
C LEU A 11 -11.66 9.50 32.87
N GLU A 12 -11.66 8.19 32.59
CA GLU A 12 -10.55 7.29 32.94
C GLU A 12 -9.56 7.15 31.78
N LEU A 13 -8.60 8.06 31.71
CA LEU A 13 -7.48 8.01 30.78
C LEU A 13 -6.46 6.94 31.25
N SER A 14 -6.24 5.92 30.43
CA SER A 14 -5.28 4.84 30.70
C SER A 14 -3.82 5.24 30.42
N ASP A 15 -3.60 6.19 29.51
CA ASP A 15 -2.30 6.81 29.19
C ASP A 15 -2.29 8.29 29.60
N ASP A 16 -2.59 8.55 30.88
CA ASP A 16 -2.48 9.89 31.47
C ASP A 16 -1.00 10.27 31.67
N SER A 17 -0.44 10.94 30.66
CA SER A 17 0.94 11.42 30.68
C SER A 17 1.19 12.59 31.64
N ASP A 18 0.15 13.27 32.14
CA ASP A 18 0.28 14.42 33.03
C ASP A 18 0.19 14.06 34.52
N ILE A 19 -0.06 12.78 34.84
CA ILE A 19 -0.14 12.28 36.22
C ILE A 19 1.01 12.78 37.10
N GLU A 20 0.67 13.42 38.21
CA GLU A 20 1.62 13.88 39.21
C GLU A 20 2.10 12.67 40.03
N VAL A 21 3.41 12.44 40.03
CA VAL A 21 4.03 11.32 40.74
C VAL A 21 5.06 11.87 41.73
N HIS A 22 5.19 11.21 42.88
CA HIS A 22 6.17 11.60 43.90
C HIS A 22 7.60 11.60 43.32
N PRO A 23 8.48 12.57 43.67
CA PRO A 23 9.82 12.71 43.07
C PRO A 23 10.76 11.48 43.10
N ASN A 24 10.45 10.47 43.91
CA ASN A 24 11.22 9.22 44.03
C ASN A 24 10.67 8.06 43.18
N VAL A 25 9.57 8.25 42.46
CA VAL A 25 8.92 7.22 41.63
C VAL A 25 9.14 7.57 40.16
N ASP A 26 9.62 6.61 39.37
CA ASP A 26 9.74 6.81 37.92
C ASP A 26 8.35 6.90 37.27
N LYS A 27 8.05 8.07 36.70
CA LYS A 27 6.79 8.35 36.02
C LYS A 27 6.49 7.37 34.88
N LYS A 28 7.50 6.87 34.15
CA LYS A 28 7.29 5.96 33.00
C LYS A 28 6.82 4.57 33.43
N SER A 29 7.46 3.99 34.45
CA SER A 29 7.02 2.70 35.01
C SER A 29 5.70 2.83 35.78
N PHE A 30 5.46 3.95 36.46
CA PHE A 30 4.19 4.22 37.14
C PHE A 30 3.00 4.31 36.17
N VAL A 31 3.11 5.07 35.07
CA VAL A 31 2.05 5.15 34.04
C VAL A 31 1.76 3.77 33.45
N ARG A 32 2.79 3.00 33.08
CA ARG A 32 2.62 1.63 32.55
C ARG A 32 1.99 0.65 33.55
N TRP A 33 2.29 0.80 34.84
CA TRP A 33 1.67 0.00 35.88
C TRP A 33 0.19 0.38 36.06
N LYS A 34 -0.12 1.69 36.13
CA LYS A 34 -1.49 2.19 36.25
C LYS A 34 -2.33 1.81 35.02
N GLN A 35 -1.76 1.87 33.82
CA GLN A 35 -2.39 1.39 32.59
C GLN A 35 -2.80 -0.08 32.72
N ARG A 36 -1.87 -0.98 33.13
CA ARG A 36 -2.18 -2.40 33.34
C ARG A 36 -3.26 -2.61 34.41
N ASP A 37 -3.14 -1.95 35.56
CA ASP A 37 -4.10 -2.03 36.66
C ASP A 37 -5.52 -1.58 36.23
N ILE A 38 -5.63 -0.55 35.38
CA ILE A 38 -6.89 -0.12 34.78
C ILE A 38 -7.44 -1.18 33.82
N HIS A 39 -6.63 -1.74 32.92
CA HIS A 39 -7.08 -2.79 31.99
C HIS A 39 -7.50 -4.07 32.74
N GLU A 40 -6.70 -4.54 33.69
CA GLU A 40 -6.99 -5.72 34.52
C GLU A 40 -8.31 -5.54 35.29
N LYS A 41 -8.54 -4.37 35.91
CA LYS A 41 -9.82 -4.06 36.58
C LYS A 41 -11.01 -3.99 35.62
N ARG A 42 -10.81 -3.52 34.38
CA ARG A 42 -11.85 -3.49 33.35
C ARG A 42 -12.18 -4.90 32.86
N GLU A 43 -11.18 -5.72 32.57
CA GLU A 43 -11.34 -7.12 32.18
C GLU A 43 -12.07 -7.94 33.25
N VAL A 44 -11.65 -7.79 34.52
CA VAL A 44 -12.32 -8.43 35.67
C VAL A 44 -13.77 -7.96 35.80
N ARG A 45 -14.04 -6.64 35.70
CA ARG A 45 -15.41 -6.09 35.77
C ARG A 45 -16.28 -6.58 34.61
N HIS A 46 -15.76 -6.57 33.39
CA HIS A 46 -16.48 -7.05 32.20
C HIS A 46 -16.83 -8.53 32.35
N HIS A 47 -15.87 -9.36 32.79
CA HIS A 47 -16.09 -10.77 33.04
C HIS A 47 -17.12 -11.01 34.17
N GLU A 48 -17.08 -10.24 35.26
CA GLU A 48 -18.10 -10.31 36.33
C GLU A 48 -19.49 -9.90 35.82
N ILE A 49 -19.58 -8.88 34.96
CA ILE A 49 -20.83 -8.48 34.31
C ILE A 49 -21.36 -9.59 33.37
N GLU A 50 -20.50 -10.23 32.58
CA GLU A 50 -20.87 -11.33 31.68
C GLU A 50 -21.35 -12.58 32.44
N THR A 51 -20.60 -12.99 33.47
CA THR A 51 -20.97 -14.12 34.33
C THR A 51 -22.28 -13.85 35.07
N LEU A 52 -22.47 -12.67 35.67
CA LEU A 52 -23.74 -12.31 36.32
C LEU A 52 -24.91 -12.21 35.34
N LYS A 53 -24.68 -11.78 34.08
CA LYS A 53 -25.70 -11.83 33.01
C LYS A 53 -26.11 -13.28 32.70
N ALA A 54 -25.14 -14.18 32.56
CA ALA A 54 -25.39 -15.61 32.31
C ALA A 54 -26.11 -16.27 33.49
N GLU A 55 -25.66 -16.04 34.72
CA GLU A 55 -26.31 -16.52 35.95
C GLU A 55 -27.76 -16.01 36.08
N ASN A 56 -28.02 -14.75 35.75
CA ASN A 56 -29.35 -14.14 35.80
C ASN A 56 -30.32 -14.80 34.78
N LEU A 57 -29.84 -15.06 33.56
CA LEU A 57 -30.59 -15.81 32.54
C LEU A 57 -30.85 -17.25 33.02
N MET A 58 -29.85 -17.91 33.61
CA MET A 58 -29.93 -19.27 34.10
C MET A 58 -30.92 -19.41 35.27
N ASN A 59 -30.82 -18.53 36.27
CA ASN A 59 -31.68 -18.47 37.44
C ASN A 59 -33.14 -18.12 37.09
N SER A 60 -33.37 -17.18 36.17
CA SER A 60 -34.73 -16.84 35.72
C SER A 60 -35.43 -18.03 35.03
N ASN A 61 -34.70 -18.78 34.21
CA ASN A 61 -35.19 -20.03 33.63
C ASN A 61 -35.47 -21.11 34.70
N LEU A 62 -34.58 -21.30 35.67
CA LEU A 62 -34.81 -22.23 36.80
C LEU A 62 -36.02 -21.84 37.65
N LEU A 63 -36.19 -20.56 37.97
CA LEU A 63 -37.36 -20.05 38.72
C LEU A 63 -38.67 -20.38 37.98
N SER A 64 -38.72 -20.17 36.66
CA SER A 64 -39.91 -20.49 35.86
C SER A 64 -40.23 -22.00 35.86
N ARG A 65 -39.22 -22.87 35.74
CA ARG A 65 -39.37 -24.34 35.83
C ARG A 65 -39.85 -24.79 37.21
N ILE A 66 -39.27 -24.27 38.29
CA ILE A 66 -39.70 -24.56 39.67
C ILE A 66 -41.14 -24.09 39.89
N GLN A 67 -41.51 -22.90 39.41
CA GLN A 67 -42.89 -22.39 39.52
C GLN A 67 -43.90 -23.25 38.74
N ARG A 68 -43.53 -23.73 37.55
CA ARG A 68 -44.32 -24.67 36.74
C ARG A 68 -44.49 -26.02 37.44
N LEU A 69 -43.43 -26.57 38.02
CA LEU A 69 -43.46 -27.81 38.81
C LEU A 69 -44.35 -27.66 40.06
N ILE A 70 -44.23 -26.56 40.81
CA ILE A 70 -45.14 -26.23 41.93
C ILE A 70 -46.60 -26.15 41.45
N GLY A 71 -46.84 -25.56 40.28
CA GLY A 71 -48.16 -25.51 39.65
C GLY A 71 -48.75 -26.90 39.36
N PHE A 72 -47.96 -27.80 38.77
CA PHE A 72 -48.38 -29.18 38.53
C PHE A 72 -48.62 -29.95 39.82
N LEU A 73 -47.73 -29.85 40.82
CA LEU A 73 -47.94 -30.45 42.14
C LEU A 73 -49.20 -29.91 42.83
N LYS A 74 -49.59 -28.65 42.62
CA LYS A 74 -50.86 -28.08 43.13
C LYS A 74 -52.10 -28.54 42.35
N ALA A 75 -51.96 -29.01 41.12
CA ALA A 75 -53.08 -29.47 40.28
C ALA A 75 -53.51 -30.94 40.51
N VAL A 76 -52.68 -31.75 41.18
CA VAL A 76 -53.02 -33.15 41.54
C VAL A 76 -54.26 -33.17 42.49
N PRO A 77 -55.18 -34.14 42.38
CA PRO A 77 -56.23 -34.32 43.39
C PRO A 77 -55.67 -34.96 44.67
N GLU A 78 -56.07 -34.45 45.85
CA GLU A 78 -55.67 -35.03 47.14
C GLU A 78 -56.38 -36.38 47.40
N GLY A 79 -55.64 -37.37 47.91
CA GLY A 79 -56.21 -38.62 48.41
C GLY A 79 -56.54 -39.69 47.36
N ALA A 80 -56.00 -39.56 46.15
CA ALA A 80 -56.06 -40.63 45.14
C ALA A 80 -55.08 -41.77 45.49
N GLU A 81 -55.46 -43.03 45.27
CA GLU A 81 -54.56 -44.18 45.49
C GLU A 81 -53.28 -44.09 44.63
N ASP A 82 -53.38 -43.46 43.46
CA ASP A 82 -52.27 -43.20 42.53
C ASP A 82 -51.49 -41.90 42.81
N GLU A 83 -51.79 -41.14 43.88
CA GLU A 83 -51.21 -39.81 44.14
C GLU A 83 -49.67 -39.81 44.11
N LYS A 84 -49.03 -40.85 44.67
CA LYS A 84 -47.56 -40.99 44.62
C LYS A 84 -47.03 -41.23 43.21
N VAL A 85 -47.72 -42.03 42.41
CA VAL A 85 -47.32 -42.32 41.02
C VAL A 85 -47.50 -41.08 40.14
N ALA A 86 -48.55 -40.29 40.39
CA ALA A 86 -48.76 -38.99 39.76
C ALA A 86 -47.67 -37.97 40.14
N ILE A 87 -47.24 -37.92 41.40
CA ILE A 87 -46.13 -37.07 41.85
C ILE A 87 -44.81 -37.51 41.20
N ASP A 88 -44.46 -38.79 41.25
CA ASP A 88 -43.23 -39.33 40.65
C ASP A 88 -43.16 -39.08 39.13
N THR A 89 -44.29 -39.13 38.42
CA THR A 89 -44.34 -38.84 36.98
C THR A 89 -44.19 -37.34 36.70
N ILE A 90 -44.83 -36.46 37.47
CA ILE A 90 -44.64 -34.99 37.39
C ILE A 90 -43.19 -34.60 37.68
N LEU A 91 -42.53 -35.22 38.68
CA LEU A 91 -41.13 -34.96 39.01
C LEU A 91 -40.20 -35.39 37.86
N LYS A 92 -40.41 -36.59 37.31
CA LYS A 92 -39.64 -37.09 36.15
C LYS A 92 -39.85 -36.24 34.89
N GLU A 93 -41.08 -35.81 34.62
CA GLU A 93 -41.40 -34.95 33.48
C GLU A 93 -40.79 -33.54 33.64
N GLY A 94 -40.90 -32.94 34.83
CA GLY A 94 -40.28 -31.65 35.16
C GLY A 94 -38.75 -31.64 35.06
N CYS A 95 -38.10 -32.79 35.29
CA CYS A 95 -36.67 -33.00 35.03
C CYS A 95 -36.34 -33.27 33.54
N ALA A 96 -37.30 -33.82 32.78
CA ALA A 96 -37.13 -34.22 31.38
C ALA A 96 -37.50 -33.13 30.36
N GLU A 97 -38.03 -31.98 30.79
CA GLU A 97 -38.34 -30.87 29.88
C GLU A 97 -37.09 -30.40 29.10
N SER A 98 -37.05 -30.81 27.82
CA SER A 98 -36.03 -30.46 26.83
C SER A 98 -36.13 -29.00 26.40
N GLY A 99 -35.87 -28.11 27.36
CA GLY A 99 -35.65 -26.69 27.12
C GLY A 99 -34.16 -26.43 27.02
N GLY A 100 -33.71 -26.14 25.78
CA GLY A 100 -32.41 -25.60 25.35
C GLY A 100 -31.18 -25.83 26.24
N SER A 101 -30.13 -26.43 25.68
CA SER A 101 -28.78 -26.23 26.21
C SER A 101 -28.54 -24.74 26.46
N VAL A 102 -27.94 -24.41 27.62
CA VAL A 102 -27.30 -23.10 27.80
C VAL A 102 -26.39 -22.91 26.59
N GLU A 103 -26.55 -21.82 25.83
CA GLU A 103 -25.70 -21.56 24.67
C GLU A 103 -24.24 -21.66 25.12
N GLU A 104 -23.45 -22.42 24.36
CA GLU A 104 -22.09 -22.79 24.72
C GLU A 104 -21.29 -21.52 24.99
N ASN A 105 -20.95 -21.25 26.26
CA ASN A 105 -20.01 -20.19 26.58
C ASN A 105 -18.63 -20.67 26.15
N PRO A 106 -18.04 -20.14 25.07
CA PRO A 106 -16.92 -20.78 24.37
C PRO A 106 -15.63 -20.84 25.21
N ALA A 107 -15.60 -20.15 26.35
CA ALA A 107 -14.48 -20.17 27.30
C ALA A 107 -14.53 -21.31 28.34
N ASN A 108 -15.70 -21.91 28.63
CA ASN A 108 -15.91 -22.69 29.86
C ASN A 108 -16.58 -24.08 29.68
N GLY A 109 -16.48 -24.67 28.47
CA GLY A 109 -16.85 -26.07 28.24
C GLY A 109 -18.34 -26.41 28.47
N PRO A 110 -18.70 -27.71 28.60
CA PRO A 110 -20.08 -28.12 28.82
C PRO A 110 -20.49 -27.86 30.29
N GLY A 111 -21.16 -26.73 30.53
CA GLY A 111 -21.82 -26.47 31.81
C GLY A 111 -22.98 -27.44 32.09
N PRO A 112 -23.40 -27.60 33.36
CA PRO A 112 -24.51 -28.49 33.71
C PRO A 112 -25.81 -28.02 33.03
N THR A 113 -26.56 -28.94 32.43
CA THR A 113 -27.81 -28.58 31.73
C THR A 113 -28.90 -28.19 32.73
N PHE A 114 -29.90 -27.43 32.27
CA PHE A 114 -31.07 -27.11 33.10
C PHE A 114 -31.78 -28.34 33.66
N SER A 115 -31.83 -29.43 32.88
CA SER A 115 -32.37 -30.71 33.32
C SER A 115 -31.55 -31.33 34.45
N ASP A 116 -30.22 -31.22 34.41
CA ASP A 116 -29.35 -31.77 35.47
C ASP A 116 -29.44 -30.97 36.77
N MET A 117 -29.59 -29.66 36.68
CA MET A 117 -29.88 -28.81 37.85
C MET A 117 -31.26 -29.09 38.46
N MET A 118 -32.29 -29.29 37.62
CA MET A 118 -33.62 -29.68 38.11
C MET A 118 -33.59 -31.06 38.77
N LYS A 119 -32.89 -32.06 38.19
CA LYS A 119 -32.67 -33.38 38.83
C LYS A 119 -32.01 -33.21 40.20
N SER A 120 -30.88 -32.51 40.28
CA SER A 120 -30.19 -32.29 41.56
C SER A 120 -31.05 -31.61 42.63
N LEU A 121 -32.00 -30.75 42.22
CA LEU A 121 -32.93 -30.10 43.14
C LEU A 121 -34.06 -31.05 43.58
N VAL A 122 -34.58 -31.88 42.67
CA VAL A 122 -35.56 -32.94 42.99
C VAL A 122 -34.94 -34.00 43.90
N ASP A 123 -33.73 -34.48 43.59
CA ASP A 123 -32.95 -35.45 44.37
C ASP A 123 -32.66 -34.95 45.80
N GLN A 124 -32.59 -33.63 46.02
CA GLN A 124 -32.49 -33.03 47.35
C GLN A 124 -33.86 -32.94 48.05
N VAL A 125 -34.91 -32.57 47.32
CA VAL A 125 -36.23 -32.29 47.90
C VAL A 125 -37.03 -33.57 48.23
N GLU A 126 -36.90 -34.65 47.46
CA GLU A 126 -37.53 -35.96 47.74
C GLU A 126 -37.17 -36.56 49.13
N PRO A 127 -35.88 -36.68 49.53
CA PRO A 127 -35.52 -37.18 50.86
C PRO A 127 -35.92 -36.18 51.96
N GLU A 128 -35.82 -34.87 51.71
CA GLU A 128 -36.23 -33.85 52.68
C GLU A 128 -37.75 -33.83 52.94
N ALA A 129 -38.58 -34.14 51.94
CA ALA A 129 -40.04 -34.23 52.08
C ALA A 129 -40.47 -35.56 52.71
N SER A 130 -39.87 -36.69 52.31
CA SER A 130 -40.19 -38.01 52.88
C SER A 130 -39.79 -38.18 54.36
N GLN A 131 -38.82 -37.39 54.84
CA GLN A 131 -38.44 -37.35 56.26
C GLN A 131 -39.24 -36.34 57.11
N SER A 132 -40.05 -35.48 56.47
CA SER A 132 -40.88 -34.52 57.20
C SER A 132 -42.02 -35.24 57.95
N LYS A 133 -42.40 -34.71 59.12
CA LYS A 133 -43.42 -35.32 60.00
C LYS A 133 -44.77 -34.59 59.94
N ASP A 134 -44.87 -33.57 59.10
CA ASP A 134 -45.97 -32.61 59.08
C ASP A 134 -46.65 -32.63 57.70
N GLY A 135 -47.93 -33.02 57.68
CA GLY A 135 -48.79 -32.97 56.48
C GLY A 135 -48.71 -34.18 55.53
N SER A 136 -49.39 -34.07 54.40
CA SER A 136 -49.25 -35.01 53.28
C SER A 136 -47.86 -34.86 52.64
N TYR A 137 -47.30 -35.96 52.14
CA TYR A 137 -46.02 -35.98 51.40
C TYR A 137 -45.95 -34.90 50.31
N ARG A 138 -47.10 -34.66 49.66
CA ARG A 138 -47.27 -33.63 48.64
C ARG A 138 -47.17 -32.20 49.18
N GLU A 139 -47.80 -31.90 50.32
CA GLU A 139 -47.72 -30.59 50.95
C GLU A 139 -46.29 -30.29 51.41
N ALA A 140 -45.59 -31.31 51.94
CA ALA A 140 -44.18 -31.23 52.28
C ALA A 140 -43.30 -30.92 51.06
N LEU A 141 -43.50 -31.63 49.93
CA LEU A 141 -42.81 -31.33 48.66
C LEU A 141 -43.07 -29.87 48.23
N ILE A 142 -44.33 -29.44 48.15
CA ILE A 142 -44.70 -28.08 47.73
C ILE A 142 -44.04 -27.02 48.62
N SER A 143 -44.10 -27.20 49.95
CA SER A 143 -43.47 -26.31 50.93
C SER A 143 -41.95 -26.21 50.74
N LYS A 144 -41.29 -27.34 50.45
CA LYS A 144 -39.85 -27.39 50.15
C LYS A 144 -39.51 -26.71 48.82
N PHE A 145 -40.22 -27.01 47.73
CA PHE A 145 -40.03 -26.31 46.45
C PHE A 145 -40.28 -24.81 46.57
N GLU A 146 -41.29 -24.36 47.33
CA GLU A 146 -41.51 -22.94 47.60
C GLU A 146 -40.39 -22.30 48.42
N ALA A 147 -39.79 -23.02 49.37
CA ALA A 147 -38.63 -22.54 50.12
C ALA A 147 -37.39 -22.42 49.22
N HIS A 148 -37.13 -23.38 48.32
CA HIS A 148 -36.06 -23.28 47.34
C HIS A 148 -36.30 -22.17 46.31
N TYR A 149 -37.54 -21.99 45.84
CA TYR A 149 -37.93 -20.87 44.97
C TYR A 149 -37.66 -19.52 45.65
N LYS A 150 -38.03 -19.34 46.93
CA LYS A 150 -37.77 -18.11 47.69
C LYS A 150 -36.26 -17.82 47.79
N ARG A 151 -35.44 -18.80 48.18
CA ARG A 151 -33.98 -18.65 48.24
C ARG A 151 -33.39 -18.29 46.88
N LEU A 152 -33.79 -18.98 45.81
CA LEU A 152 -33.31 -18.69 44.46
C LEU A 152 -33.75 -17.30 43.97
N SER A 153 -34.96 -16.85 44.35
CA SER A 153 -35.45 -15.49 44.07
C SER A 153 -34.67 -14.43 44.85
N GLU A 154 -34.33 -14.67 46.12
CA GLU A 154 -33.47 -13.79 46.92
C GLU A 154 -32.05 -13.67 46.33
N LEU A 155 -31.45 -14.79 45.94
CA LEU A 155 -30.17 -14.82 45.23
C LEU A 155 -30.24 -14.08 43.89
N GLN A 156 -31.28 -14.34 43.09
CA GLN A 156 -31.53 -13.65 41.83
C GLN A 156 -31.64 -12.13 42.02
N ASN A 157 -32.38 -11.67 43.02
CA ASN A 157 -32.50 -10.26 43.36
C ASN A 157 -31.15 -9.65 43.80
N ALA A 158 -30.28 -10.43 44.46
CA ALA A 158 -28.92 -10.00 44.79
C ALA A 158 -28.01 -9.94 43.55
N CYS A 159 -28.09 -10.90 42.63
CA CYS A 159 -27.36 -10.88 41.35
C CYS A 159 -27.79 -9.70 40.48
N VAL A 160 -29.09 -9.42 40.37
CA VAL A 160 -29.61 -8.25 39.63
C VAL A 160 -29.08 -6.94 40.24
N LYS A 161 -29.07 -6.79 41.57
CA LYS A 161 -28.50 -5.61 42.24
C LYS A 161 -27.02 -5.41 41.90
N LYS A 162 -26.20 -6.46 42.10
CA LYS A 162 -24.77 -6.42 41.74
C LYS A 162 -24.54 -6.07 40.27
N LEU A 163 -25.30 -6.69 39.36
CA LEU A 163 -25.25 -6.41 37.92
C LEU A 163 -25.56 -4.93 37.66
N THR A 164 -26.62 -4.36 38.26
CA THR A 164 -26.92 -2.93 38.13
C THR A 164 -25.85 -2.03 38.74
N ASP A 165 -25.25 -2.42 39.87
CA ASP A 165 -24.19 -1.63 40.51
C ASP A 165 -22.91 -1.60 39.65
N LEU A 166 -22.50 -2.74 39.09
CA LEU A 166 -21.36 -2.85 38.17
C LEU A 166 -21.62 -2.12 36.84
N GLN A 167 -22.83 -2.20 36.27
CA GLN A 167 -23.21 -1.40 35.10
C GLN A 167 -23.21 0.10 35.39
N ASN A 168 -23.64 0.51 36.58
CA ASN A 168 -23.56 1.89 37.02
C ASN A 168 -22.11 2.34 37.27
N GLU A 169 -21.19 1.42 37.57
CA GLU A 169 -19.75 1.70 37.67
C GLU A 169 -19.05 1.75 36.31
N GLU A 170 -19.44 0.89 35.37
CA GLU A 170 -19.02 0.95 33.97
C GLU A 170 -19.45 2.28 33.34
N ALA A 171 -20.75 2.63 33.41
CA ALA A 171 -21.29 3.87 32.87
C ALA A 171 -20.82 5.16 33.56
N LYS A 172 -20.11 5.09 34.70
CA LYS A 172 -19.43 6.25 35.29
C LYS A 172 -18.18 6.65 34.52
N HIS A 173 -17.50 5.71 33.87
CA HIS A 173 -16.17 5.89 33.30
C HIS A 173 -16.25 5.78 31.78
N ILE A 174 -16.00 6.88 31.07
CA ILE A 174 -15.91 6.84 29.61
C ILE A 174 -14.54 6.27 29.25
N THR A 175 -14.53 5.14 28.54
CA THR A 175 -13.33 4.41 28.14
C THR A 175 -12.95 4.69 26.68
N SER A 176 -11.81 4.15 26.24
CA SER A 176 -11.43 4.14 24.82
C SER A 176 -12.43 3.39 23.94
N ASP A 177 -13.09 2.38 24.51
CA ASP A 177 -13.86 1.39 23.76
C ASP A 177 -15.28 1.92 23.48
N ASP A 178 -15.73 2.89 24.29
CA ASP A 178 -16.89 3.76 24.05
C ASP A 178 -16.67 4.79 22.92
N ILE A 179 -15.41 5.00 22.48
CA ILE A 179 -15.09 5.99 21.43
C ILE A 179 -15.25 5.34 20.05
N HIS A 180 -16.42 5.53 19.46
CA HIS A 180 -16.70 5.07 18.10
C HIS A 180 -16.03 5.95 17.03
N ILE A 181 -15.36 5.32 16.07
CA ILE A 181 -14.75 6.00 14.92
C ILE A 181 -15.86 6.38 13.93
N GLY A 182 -16.20 7.67 13.87
CA GLY A 182 -17.25 8.17 12.98
C GLY A 182 -16.86 8.25 11.49
N PHE A 183 -15.56 8.38 11.20
CA PHE A 183 -15.00 8.42 9.85
C PHE A 183 -13.52 8.03 9.90
N ASP A 184 -13.11 7.08 9.07
CA ASP A 184 -11.71 6.75 8.80
C ASP A 184 -11.48 6.76 7.29
N SER A 185 -10.41 7.41 6.85
CA SER A 185 -9.99 7.39 5.46
C SER A 185 -8.47 7.45 5.37
N THR A 186 -7.85 6.34 4.98
CA THR A 186 -6.42 6.29 4.66
C THR A 186 -6.21 6.63 3.19
N ARG A 187 -5.41 7.67 2.91
CA ARG A 187 -4.99 8.03 1.54
C ARG A 187 -3.48 8.01 1.44
N VAL A 188 -2.93 6.90 0.96
CA VAL A 188 -1.52 6.82 0.57
C VAL A 188 -1.37 7.43 -0.82
N SER A 189 -0.62 8.52 -0.93
CA SER A 189 -0.20 9.08 -2.23
C SER A 189 0.86 8.18 -2.85
N LYS A 190 0.43 7.08 -3.48
CA LYS A 190 1.32 6.27 -4.31
C LYS A 190 1.80 7.15 -5.47
N ALA A 191 3.11 7.26 -5.64
CA ALA A 191 3.69 7.99 -6.76
C ALA A 191 3.06 7.48 -8.05
N LYS A 192 2.58 8.40 -8.89
CA LYS A 192 1.92 8.05 -10.15
C LYS A 192 2.93 7.25 -10.98
N SER A 193 2.69 5.95 -11.17
CA SER A 193 3.39 5.20 -12.21
C SER A 193 3.19 5.99 -13.51
N PRO A 194 4.23 6.22 -14.31
CA PRO A 194 4.06 6.94 -15.57
C PRO A 194 3.00 6.19 -16.38
N GLU A 195 1.92 6.90 -16.72
CA GLU A 195 0.87 6.38 -17.59
C GLU A 195 1.52 6.12 -18.95
N SER A 196 1.68 4.84 -19.29
CA SER A 196 2.13 4.44 -20.62
C SER A 196 1.14 4.97 -21.65
N SER A 197 1.61 5.89 -22.48
CA SER A 197 0.81 6.52 -23.52
C SER A 197 0.33 5.49 -24.53
N VAL A 198 -0.98 5.25 -24.51
CA VAL A 198 -1.82 4.80 -25.64
C VAL A 198 -1.11 3.91 -26.67
N SER A 199 -1.03 2.60 -26.41
CA SER A 199 -0.84 1.63 -27.49
C SER A 199 -2.18 1.33 -28.17
N THR A 200 -2.28 1.68 -29.45
CA THR A 200 -3.47 1.47 -30.27
C THR A 200 -3.77 -0.02 -30.40
N SER A 201 -5.05 -0.37 -30.29
CA SER A 201 -5.59 -1.72 -30.41
C SER A 201 -5.09 -2.49 -31.64
N HIS A 202 -4.36 -3.58 -31.42
CA HIS A 202 -4.33 -4.72 -32.33
C HIS A 202 -4.79 -6.01 -31.65
N LYS A 203 -5.59 -6.77 -32.40
CA LYS A 203 -6.49 -7.82 -31.93
C LYS A 203 -5.87 -9.20 -32.14
N GLY A 204 -5.41 -9.87 -31.08
CA GLY A 204 -4.73 -11.18 -31.16
C GLY A 204 -5.10 -12.13 -30.01
N LYS A 205 -5.70 -13.27 -30.37
CA LYS A 205 -6.23 -14.35 -29.51
C LYS A 205 -5.38 -14.71 -28.28
N GLY A 206 -6.01 -14.83 -27.09
CA GLY A 206 -5.34 -15.20 -25.84
C GLY A 206 -5.29 -16.70 -25.52
N LYS A 207 -4.68 -17.02 -24.37
CA LYS A 207 -4.81 -18.29 -23.63
C LYS A 207 -4.67 -18.03 -22.12
N GLN A 208 -5.24 -18.91 -21.29
CA GLN A 208 -5.53 -18.66 -19.87
C GLN A 208 -4.31 -18.65 -18.93
N VAL A 209 -4.52 -17.93 -17.83
CA VAL A 209 -3.82 -17.98 -16.54
C VAL A 209 -3.65 -19.42 -16.01
N GLN A 210 -2.47 -19.73 -15.47
CA GLN A 210 -2.37 -20.45 -14.20
C GLN A 210 -1.37 -19.77 -13.27
N GLU A 211 -1.89 -19.41 -12.11
CA GLU A 211 -1.26 -18.80 -10.96
C GLU A 211 -0.74 -19.93 -10.05
N ILE A 212 0.55 -19.91 -9.70
CA ILE A 212 1.12 -20.80 -8.68
C ILE A 212 2.08 -19.96 -7.83
N GLU A 213 1.58 -19.44 -6.72
CA GLU A 213 2.42 -18.84 -5.69
C GLU A 213 3.19 -19.94 -4.93
N VAL A 214 4.51 -19.80 -4.81
CA VAL A 214 5.31 -20.59 -3.87
C VAL A 214 6.26 -19.65 -3.13
N LEU A 215 5.93 -19.37 -1.87
CA LEU A 215 6.77 -18.60 -0.96
C LEU A 215 7.82 -19.50 -0.28
N ASN A 216 9.04 -18.95 -0.14
CA ASN A 216 10.20 -19.44 0.61
C ASN A 216 10.90 -20.73 0.16
N SER A 217 12.20 -20.59 -0.09
CA SER A 217 13.20 -21.67 0.04
C SER A 217 14.53 -21.04 0.48
N PRO A 218 14.93 -21.14 1.76
CA PRO A 218 16.20 -20.59 2.24
C PRO A 218 17.32 -21.63 2.10
N SER A 219 18.40 -21.29 1.40
CA SER A 219 19.71 -21.93 1.60
C SER A 219 20.84 -21.06 1.08
N ALA A 220 21.94 -21.03 1.85
CA ALA A 220 23.12 -20.23 1.59
C ALA A 220 24.32 -21.11 1.20
N SER A 221 25.12 -20.64 0.24
CA SER A 221 26.54 -20.99 0.02
C SER A 221 27.09 -19.94 -0.98
N SER A 222 28.01 -19.03 -0.60
CA SER A 222 29.49 -19.16 -0.78
C SER A 222 29.89 -19.59 -2.21
N SER A 223 30.74 -18.90 -2.97
CA SER A 223 31.83 -17.94 -2.67
C SER A 223 32.04 -16.99 -3.90
N GLU A 224 33.04 -16.11 -4.07
CA GLU A 224 34.29 -15.81 -3.33
C GLU A 224 34.58 -14.28 -3.30
N LYS A 225 35.78 -13.82 -3.73
CA LYS A 225 36.20 -12.41 -3.67
C LYS A 225 37.38 -12.08 -4.63
N THR A 226 37.44 -10.82 -5.11
CA THR A 226 38.59 -10.08 -5.70
C THR A 226 39.03 -10.36 -7.15
N PRO A 227 39.74 -9.42 -7.84
CA PRO A 227 39.48 -7.97 -7.92
C PRO A 227 39.68 -7.31 -9.33
N SER A 228 39.21 -6.06 -9.48
CA SER A 228 39.72 -4.93 -10.31
C SER A 228 40.20 -5.12 -11.77
N GLU A 229 39.57 -4.40 -12.71
CA GLU A 229 40.17 -3.26 -13.47
C GLU A 229 39.09 -2.47 -14.26
N GLU A 230 39.41 -1.27 -14.74
CA GLU A 230 38.48 -0.35 -15.46
C GLU A 230 38.51 -0.55 -17.00
N PRO A 231 38.09 0.41 -17.88
CA PRO A 231 36.96 0.15 -18.77
C PRO A 231 37.38 0.02 -20.24
N ASP A 232 37.06 -1.11 -20.87
CA ASP A 232 37.31 -1.28 -22.30
C ASP A 232 36.22 -0.58 -23.14
N ALA A 233 36.65 0.33 -24.00
CA ALA A 233 35.80 1.08 -24.90
C ALA A 233 35.98 0.54 -26.32
N GLY A 234 34.96 -0.15 -26.83
CA GLY A 234 34.96 -0.61 -28.22
C GLY A 234 34.18 -1.90 -28.43
N GLN A 235 32.87 -1.78 -28.66
CA GLN A 235 32.18 -2.80 -29.45
C GLN A 235 31.33 -2.13 -30.53
N GLU A 236 31.79 -2.28 -31.77
CA GLU A 236 31.04 -1.92 -32.97
C GLU A 236 29.78 -2.79 -33.06
N THR A 237 28.61 -2.16 -33.16
CA THR A 237 27.38 -2.82 -33.59
C THR A 237 27.09 -2.44 -35.03
N SER A 238 27.46 -3.32 -35.96
CA SER A 238 27.13 -3.20 -37.37
C SER A 238 25.65 -3.52 -37.64
N GLY A 239 24.97 -2.68 -38.43
CA GLY A 239 23.73 -3.02 -39.12
C GLY A 239 22.43 -2.78 -38.34
N GLY A 240 21.92 -1.56 -38.43
CA GLY A 240 20.56 -1.17 -38.05
C GLY A 240 20.27 0.20 -38.66
N ASP A 241 19.15 0.30 -39.38
CA ASP A 241 18.77 1.36 -40.33
C ASP A 241 19.23 2.80 -39.99
N GLU A 242 19.84 3.44 -40.98
CA GLU A 242 20.19 4.86 -40.95
C GLU A 242 18.90 5.72 -40.92
N ASP A 243 18.98 6.91 -40.30
CA ASP A 243 17.91 7.92 -40.16
C ASP A 243 16.87 7.81 -39.02
N GLU A 244 17.17 7.12 -37.90
CA GLU A 244 16.52 7.47 -36.62
C GLU A 244 17.13 8.78 -36.06
N GLU A 245 16.68 9.91 -36.64
CA GLU A 245 17.14 11.27 -36.31
C GLU A 245 16.93 11.57 -34.81
N TYR A 246 18.03 11.61 -34.03
CA TYR A 246 18.08 11.88 -32.59
C TYR A 246 17.57 13.29 -32.24
N LYS A 247 16.25 13.48 -32.32
CA LYS A 247 15.56 14.74 -32.04
C LYS A 247 15.49 14.95 -30.54
N THR A 248 16.27 15.93 -30.06
CA THR A 248 16.15 16.45 -28.70
C THR A 248 14.72 16.87 -28.40
N SER A 249 14.15 16.38 -27.29
CA SER A 249 12.87 16.86 -26.81
C SER A 249 12.92 18.37 -26.55
N PRO A 250 11.83 19.14 -26.78
CA PRO A 250 11.80 20.55 -26.44
C PRO A 250 12.22 20.86 -25.00
N ILE A 251 11.92 19.94 -24.07
CA ILE A 251 12.29 20.03 -22.65
C ILE A 251 13.82 19.88 -22.46
N ALA A 252 14.45 18.97 -23.21
CA ALA A 252 15.90 18.77 -23.20
C ALA A 252 16.64 19.96 -23.84
N GLN A 253 16.08 20.55 -24.90
CA GLN A 253 16.61 21.79 -25.49
C GLN A 253 16.60 22.97 -24.51
N GLU A 254 15.50 23.14 -23.75
CA GLU A 254 15.43 24.15 -22.68
C GLU A 254 16.49 23.90 -21.58
N PHE A 255 16.68 22.64 -21.17
CA PHE A 255 17.72 22.29 -20.21
C PHE A 255 19.14 22.57 -20.73
N ALA A 256 19.40 22.23 -22.00
CA ALA A 256 20.69 22.48 -22.65
C ALA A 256 21.00 23.98 -22.87
N ALA A 257 19.96 24.82 -22.87
CA ALA A 257 20.11 26.28 -22.90
C ALA A 257 20.59 26.89 -21.57
N ILE A 258 20.45 26.18 -20.43
CA ILE A 258 20.85 26.67 -19.10
C ILE A 258 22.35 26.96 -19.07
N LYS A 259 22.72 28.10 -18.47
CA LYS A 259 24.10 28.57 -18.37
C LYS A 259 24.99 27.59 -17.58
N MET A 260 26.16 27.29 -18.14
CA MET A 260 27.22 26.52 -17.46
C MET A 260 27.53 27.13 -16.08
N GLY A 261 27.53 26.29 -15.04
CA GLY A 261 27.75 26.68 -13.64
C GLY A 261 26.51 27.09 -12.84
N ASP A 262 25.35 27.33 -13.47
CA ASP A 262 24.11 27.69 -12.76
C ASP A 262 23.40 26.43 -12.19
N TYR A 263 24.11 25.62 -11.38
CA TYR A 263 23.65 24.32 -10.88
C TYR A 263 22.29 24.33 -10.15
N GLN A 264 21.96 25.44 -9.49
CA GLN A 264 20.64 25.63 -8.86
C GLN A 264 19.50 25.58 -9.89
N LYS A 265 19.67 26.23 -11.05
CA LYS A 265 18.67 26.22 -12.12
C LYS A 265 18.54 24.84 -12.74
N CYS A 266 19.64 24.11 -12.90
CA CYS A 266 19.60 22.72 -13.39
C CYS A 266 18.82 21.81 -12.41
N LEU A 267 19.10 21.91 -11.11
CA LEU A 267 18.38 21.14 -10.08
C LEU A 267 16.89 21.50 -10.01
N ASP A 268 16.55 22.79 -10.05
CA ASP A 268 15.17 23.28 -10.06
C ASP A 268 14.40 22.83 -11.32
N PHE A 269 15.08 22.76 -12.47
CA PHE A 269 14.49 22.29 -13.72
C PHE A 269 14.22 20.79 -13.67
N ILE A 270 15.19 19.97 -13.25
CA ILE A 270 15.02 18.53 -13.08
C ILE A 270 13.93 18.21 -12.05
N GLY A 271 13.82 18.99 -10.97
CA GLY A 271 12.75 18.85 -9.98
C GLY A 271 11.35 19.11 -10.53
N LYS A 272 11.22 19.97 -11.55
CA LYS A 272 9.95 20.23 -12.28
C LYS A 272 9.68 19.23 -13.40
N HIS A 273 10.74 18.74 -14.04
CA HIS A 273 10.68 17.83 -15.19
C HIS A 273 11.50 16.56 -14.95
N PRO A 274 11.08 15.64 -14.05
CA PRO A 274 11.86 14.44 -13.73
C PRO A 274 12.15 13.53 -14.95
N ASN A 275 11.28 13.60 -15.96
CA ASN A 275 11.39 12.82 -17.19
C ASN A 275 12.58 13.25 -18.09
N VAL A 276 13.18 14.43 -17.87
CA VAL A 276 14.36 14.88 -18.64
C VAL A 276 15.63 14.11 -18.27
N VAL A 277 15.61 13.36 -17.15
CA VAL A 277 16.72 12.51 -16.71
C VAL A 277 16.60 11.13 -17.39
N SER A 278 16.86 11.11 -18.69
CA SER A 278 17.00 9.91 -19.52
C SER A 278 18.37 9.91 -20.20
N GLU A 279 18.89 8.73 -20.56
CA GLU A 279 20.13 8.62 -21.35
C GLU A 279 19.88 9.11 -22.79
N GLU A 280 18.72 8.79 -23.37
CA GLU A 280 18.27 9.26 -24.70
C GLU A 280 18.29 10.80 -24.83
N GLU A 281 17.81 11.51 -23.81
CA GLU A 281 17.78 12.99 -23.79
C GLU A 281 19.18 13.58 -23.60
N ALA A 282 20.08 12.88 -22.88
CA ALA A 282 21.47 13.30 -22.75
C ALA A 282 22.22 13.14 -24.08
N ASP A 283 22.06 12.01 -24.76
CA ASP A 283 22.70 11.70 -26.04
C ASP A 283 22.16 12.61 -27.16
N GLY A 284 20.86 12.91 -27.16
CA GLY A 284 20.29 13.95 -28.01
C GLY A 284 20.96 15.30 -27.81
N ILE A 285 21.18 15.75 -26.56
CA ILE A 285 21.87 17.03 -26.30
C ILE A 285 23.34 17.00 -26.77
N LEU A 286 24.01 15.84 -26.75
CA LEU A 286 25.35 15.67 -27.33
C LEU A 286 25.33 15.80 -28.86
N PHE A 287 24.32 15.25 -29.55
CA PHE A 287 24.13 15.44 -30.98
C PHE A 287 23.89 16.93 -31.32
N ASP A 288 23.03 17.60 -30.53
CA ASP A 288 22.79 19.05 -30.57
C ASP A 288 24.08 19.86 -30.35
N ALA A 289 25.00 19.37 -29.50
CA ALA A 289 26.31 19.98 -29.28
C ALA A 289 27.24 19.80 -30.49
N PHE A 290 27.24 18.63 -31.11
CA PHE A 290 28.00 18.34 -32.32
C PHE A 290 27.59 19.28 -33.47
N GLY A 291 26.29 19.41 -33.74
CA GLY A 291 25.77 20.36 -34.73
C GLY A 291 26.15 21.82 -34.45
N LYS A 292 26.24 22.21 -33.17
CA LYS A 292 26.66 23.58 -32.78
C LYS A 292 28.16 23.80 -32.93
N GLU A 293 28.99 22.78 -32.74
CA GLU A 293 30.43 22.85 -33.01
C GLU A 293 30.70 22.94 -34.53
N MET A 294 30.01 22.14 -35.34
CA MET A 294 30.03 22.23 -36.82
C MET A 294 29.62 23.62 -37.32
N ALA A 295 28.61 24.24 -36.69
CA ALA A 295 28.18 25.61 -36.98
C ALA A 295 29.09 26.72 -36.40
N GLY A 296 30.27 26.38 -35.86
CA GLY A 296 31.24 27.33 -35.29
C GLY A 296 30.85 27.95 -33.94
N ASN A 297 29.77 27.49 -33.31
CA ASN A 297 29.24 28.02 -32.06
C ASN A 297 29.85 27.33 -30.82
N HIS A 298 31.18 27.32 -30.74
CA HIS A 298 31.99 26.63 -29.73
C HIS A 298 31.51 26.80 -28.27
N ALA A 299 31.15 28.03 -27.90
CA ALA A 299 30.66 28.33 -26.54
C ALA A 299 29.29 27.70 -26.23
N ALA A 300 28.43 27.56 -27.26
CA ALA A 300 27.14 26.86 -27.12
C ALA A 300 27.35 25.34 -27.11
N ALA A 301 28.23 24.80 -27.95
CA ALA A 301 28.60 23.39 -27.95
C ALA A 301 29.12 22.95 -26.56
N LYS A 302 30.12 23.64 -25.99
CA LYS A 302 30.66 23.29 -24.66
C LYS A 302 29.60 23.41 -23.53
N ARG A 303 28.62 24.31 -23.66
CA ARG A 303 27.46 24.40 -22.73
C ARG A 303 26.53 23.19 -22.87
N HIS A 304 26.24 22.76 -24.09
CA HIS A 304 25.41 21.59 -24.35
C HIS A 304 26.09 20.31 -23.82
N VAL A 305 27.39 20.11 -24.09
CA VAL A 305 28.18 18.99 -23.53
C VAL A 305 28.13 18.96 -21.99
N HIS A 306 28.34 20.12 -21.35
CA HIS A 306 28.24 20.23 -19.88
C HIS A 306 26.85 19.80 -19.36
N ASN A 307 25.78 20.24 -20.00
CA ASN A 307 24.42 19.93 -19.54
C ASN A 307 24.02 18.48 -19.87
N ALA A 308 24.42 17.93 -21.03
CA ALA A 308 24.24 16.51 -21.34
C ALA A 308 24.89 15.61 -20.29
N LEU A 309 26.16 15.88 -19.95
CA LEU A 309 26.86 15.10 -18.93
C LEU A 309 26.22 15.25 -17.54
N LEU A 310 25.67 16.42 -17.17
CA LEU A 310 24.89 16.53 -15.94
C LEU A 310 23.70 15.55 -15.93
N LEU A 311 22.97 15.39 -17.03
CA LEU A 311 21.86 14.45 -17.14
C LEU A 311 22.35 12.99 -17.12
N GLN A 312 23.40 12.65 -17.87
CA GLN A 312 23.96 11.30 -17.90
C GLN A 312 24.44 10.86 -16.50
N TYR A 313 25.11 11.76 -15.76
CA TYR A 313 25.47 11.52 -14.36
C TYR A 313 24.25 11.38 -13.45
N CYS A 314 23.19 12.16 -13.66
CA CYS A 314 21.94 12.04 -12.89
C CYS A 314 21.18 10.74 -13.17
N ALA A 315 21.15 10.28 -14.43
CA ALA A 315 20.50 9.03 -14.85
C ALA A 315 21.17 7.82 -14.20
N ARG A 316 22.51 7.73 -14.30
CA ARG A 316 23.32 6.65 -13.69
C ARG A 316 23.21 6.57 -12.16
N LEU A 317 22.91 7.68 -11.49
CA LEU A 317 22.80 7.75 -10.03
C LEU A 317 21.37 7.49 -9.50
N GLY A 318 20.36 7.48 -10.36
CA GLY A 318 18.96 7.19 -10.00
C GLY A 318 18.27 8.30 -9.20
N LYS A 319 17.00 8.05 -8.84
CA LYS A 319 16.03 9.06 -8.35
C LYS A 319 16.53 9.88 -7.15
N ASP A 320 17.04 9.22 -6.11
CA ASP A 320 17.58 9.91 -4.92
C ASP A 320 19.03 10.41 -5.14
N GLY A 321 19.70 9.91 -6.17
CA GLY A 321 21.08 10.23 -6.50
C GLY A 321 21.27 11.59 -7.14
N VAL A 322 20.26 12.13 -7.84
CA VAL A 322 20.27 13.49 -8.43
C VAL A 322 20.60 14.55 -7.38
N THR A 323 19.84 14.58 -6.27
CA THR A 323 20.04 15.54 -5.18
C THR A 323 21.43 15.38 -4.54
N MET A 324 21.93 14.15 -4.42
CA MET A 324 23.26 13.86 -3.89
C MET A 324 24.39 14.29 -4.83
N PHE A 325 24.20 14.18 -6.15
CA PHE A 325 25.14 14.64 -7.17
C PHE A 325 25.27 16.16 -7.16
N PHE A 326 24.14 16.89 -7.25
CA PHE A 326 24.16 18.35 -7.17
C PHE A 326 24.73 18.84 -5.84
N ARG A 327 24.40 18.20 -4.71
CA ARG A 327 25.01 18.53 -3.40
C ARG A 327 26.54 18.36 -3.42
N LYS A 328 27.07 17.29 -4.03
CA LYS A 328 28.52 17.07 -4.15
C LYS A 328 29.19 18.14 -5.03
N ILE A 329 28.62 18.46 -6.18
CA ILE A 329 29.20 19.43 -7.13
C ILE A 329 29.09 20.88 -6.62
N MET A 330 28.01 21.23 -5.92
CA MET A 330 27.83 22.56 -5.33
C MET A 330 28.62 22.78 -4.01
N THR A 331 29.22 21.73 -3.44
CA THR A 331 30.05 21.87 -2.22
C THR A 331 31.44 22.40 -2.60
N PRO A 332 31.86 23.58 -2.10
CA PRO A 332 33.15 24.16 -2.44
C PRO A 332 34.31 23.26 -1.97
N GLY A 333 35.24 22.96 -2.87
CA GLY A 333 36.40 22.09 -2.61
C GLY A 333 36.14 20.59 -2.69
N HIS A 334 34.95 20.14 -3.12
CA HIS A 334 34.67 18.72 -3.28
C HIS A 334 35.30 18.16 -4.59
N PRO A 335 36.01 17.01 -4.57
CA PRO A 335 36.70 16.48 -5.76
C PRO A 335 35.82 16.23 -6.98
N SER A 336 34.53 15.89 -6.78
CA SER A 336 33.60 15.58 -7.87
C SER A 336 33.37 16.71 -8.87
N LEU A 337 33.48 17.99 -8.47
CA LEU A 337 33.39 19.11 -9.43
C LEU A 337 34.61 19.11 -10.37
N GLY A 338 35.79 18.77 -9.85
CA GLY A 338 37.02 18.67 -10.64
C GLY A 338 36.95 17.52 -11.66
N ALA A 339 36.58 16.32 -11.21
CA ALA A 339 36.40 15.16 -12.08
C ALA A 339 35.34 15.42 -13.16
N PHE A 340 34.16 15.92 -12.77
CA PHE A 340 33.10 16.28 -13.72
C PHE A 340 33.56 17.30 -14.77
N MET A 341 34.33 18.32 -14.39
CA MET A 341 34.86 19.31 -15.35
C MET A 341 35.92 18.71 -16.28
N GLN A 342 36.72 17.74 -15.82
CA GLN A 342 37.66 17.00 -16.66
C GLN A 342 36.92 16.18 -17.73
N ASP A 343 35.82 15.51 -17.37
CA ASP A 343 35.00 14.76 -18.33
C ASP A 343 34.34 15.68 -19.37
N VAL A 344 33.84 16.84 -18.94
CA VAL A 344 33.28 17.88 -19.84
C VAL A 344 34.33 18.42 -20.80
N GLU A 345 35.58 18.55 -20.38
CA GLU A 345 36.67 18.99 -21.25
C GLU A 345 37.10 17.89 -22.21
N TYR A 346 37.23 16.65 -21.74
CA TYR A 346 37.57 15.48 -22.55
C TYR A 346 36.53 15.24 -23.67
N THR A 347 35.26 15.16 -23.31
CA THR A 347 34.16 14.94 -24.26
C THR A 347 33.99 16.10 -25.25
N TYR A 348 34.14 17.34 -24.79
CA TYR A 348 34.12 18.51 -25.69
C TYR A 348 35.30 18.49 -26.69
N ASN A 349 36.50 18.14 -26.24
CA ASN A 349 37.65 18.02 -27.13
C ASN A 349 37.44 16.90 -28.17
N HIS A 350 36.88 15.75 -27.78
CA HIS A 350 36.54 14.67 -28.72
C HIS A 350 35.52 15.11 -29.77
N ILE A 351 34.45 15.81 -29.35
CA ILE A 351 33.44 16.39 -30.26
C ILE A 351 34.08 17.40 -31.22
N LYS A 352 35.02 18.22 -30.74
CA LYS A 352 35.77 19.20 -31.54
C LYS A 352 36.73 18.57 -32.55
N GLU A 353 37.42 17.49 -32.18
CA GLU A 353 38.27 16.74 -33.10
C GLU A 353 37.43 16.05 -34.18
N ARG A 354 36.35 15.37 -33.79
CA ARG A 354 35.44 14.67 -34.72
C ARG A 354 34.73 15.62 -35.68
N SER A 355 34.26 16.78 -35.21
CA SER A 355 33.65 17.81 -36.07
C SER A 355 34.66 18.44 -37.02
N LYS A 356 35.91 18.65 -36.60
CA LYS A 356 36.99 19.08 -37.51
C LYS A 356 37.24 18.06 -38.64
N VAL A 357 37.30 16.78 -38.31
CA VAL A 357 37.47 15.70 -39.32
C VAL A 357 36.30 15.69 -40.29
N LEU A 358 35.05 15.72 -39.80
CA LEU A 358 33.87 15.76 -40.68
C LEU A 358 33.82 17.02 -41.57
N LEU A 359 34.28 18.17 -41.09
CA LEU A 359 34.40 19.40 -41.91
C LEU A 359 35.53 19.33 -42.95
N GLU A 360 36.52 18.45 -42.77
CA GLU A 360 37.58 18.17 -43.75
C GLU A 360 37.07 17.13 -44.78
N GLU A 361 36.39 16.07 -44.34
CA GLU A 361 35.72 15.09 -45.20
C GLU A 361 34.63 15.71 -46.08
N GLN A 362 33.77 16.57 -45.54
CA GLN A 362 32.73 17.26 -46.33
C GLN A 362 33.31 18.17 -47.42
N LYS A 363 34.49 18.77 -47.20
CA LYS A 363 35.18 19.57 -48.22
C LYS A 363 35.75 18.68 -49.32
N ASN A 364 36.46 17.63 -48.94
CA ASN A 364 37.04 16.68 -49.89
C ASN A 364 35.95 16.01 -50.75
N ASN A 365 34.82 15.60 -50.16
CA ASN A 365 33.68 15.06 -50.91
C ASN A 365 33.02 16.11 -51.84
N THR A 366 33.02 17.40 -51.46
CA THR A 366 32.53 18.46 -52.35
C THR A 366 33.46 18.66 -53.53
N GLU A 367 34.78 18.64 -53.30
CA GLU A 367 35.80 18.73 -54.35
C GLU A 367 35.75 17.51 -55.31
N GLU A 368 35.53 16.29 -54.81
CA GLU A 368 35.32 15.09 -55.65
C GLU A 368 34.03 15.17 -56.49
N VAL A 369 32.94 15.74 -55.96
CA VAL A 369 31.69 15.94 -56.72
C VAL A 369 31.85 17.05 -57.77
N GLU A 370 32.56 18.13 -57.48
CA GLU A 370 32.89 19.18 -58.46
C GLU A 370 33.80 18.68 -59.59
N GLU A 371 34.69 17.72 -59.33
CA GLU A 371 35.52 17.09 -60.36
C GLU A 371 34.69 16.19 -61.31
N ILE A 372 33.62 15.55 -60.81
CA ILE A 372 32.68 14.74 -61.62
C ILE A 372 31.79 15.63 -62.52
N VAL A 373 31.40 16.83 -62.07
CA VAL A 373 30.53 17.74 -62.85
C VAL A 373 31.29 18.43 -64.01
N ASN A 374 32.61 18.60 -63.91
CA ASN A 374 33.43 19.21 -64.99
C ASN A 374 33.65 18.33 -66.24
N LEU A 375 32.92 17.22 -66.39
CA LEU A 375 32.85 16.42 -67.62
C LEU A 375 31.90 17.01 -68.69
N GLU A 376 31.26 18.16 -68.45
CA GLU A 376 30.20 18.74 -69.30
C GLU A 376 30.67 19.43 -70.62
N GLU A 377 31.97 19.48 -70.93
CA GLU A 377 32.50 20.03 -72.22
C GLU A 377 32.97 18.95 -73.22
N LEU A 378 32.26 17.81 -73.31
CA LEU A 378 32.48 16.82 -74.38
C LEU A 378 32.00 17.35 -75.74
N SER A 379 32.80 17.14 -76.78
CA SER A 379 32.56 17.68 -78.12
C SER A 379 31.48 16.92 -78.89
N GLU A 380 30.90 17.54 -79.91
CA GLU A 380 29.83 16.95 -80.76
C GLU A 380 30.19 15.59 -81.38
N LYS A 381 31.49 15.23 -81.44
CA LYS A 381 31.96 13.94 -81.94
C LYS A 381 31.86 12.82 -80.91
N GLU A 382 32.03 13.12 -79.63
CA GLU A 382 32.03 12.13 -78.55
C GLU A 382 30.60 11.69 -78.19
N LEU A 383 29.63 12.60 -78.33
CA LEU A 383 28.20 12.27 -78.27
C LEU A 383 27.78 11.28 -79.36
N ALA A 384 28.32 11.43 -80.58
CA ALA A 384 28.01 10.57 -81.72
C ALA A 384 28.54 9.14 -81.56
N ASP A 385 29.73 8.95 -80.98
CA ASP A 385 30.31 7.63 -80.71
C ASP A 385 29.57 6.87 -79.60
N LEU A 386 28.92 7.57 -78.68
CA LEU A 386 28.03 6.98 -77.66
C LEU A 386 26.62 6.68 -78.18
N GLY A 387 26.27 7.12 -79.40
CA GLY A 387 24.97 6.86 -80.02
C GLY A 387 23.81 7.70 -79.48
N LEU A 388 24.08 8.75 -78.69
CA LEU A 388 23.06 9.70 -78.24
C LEU A 388 23.04 10.93 -79.16
N SER A 389 21.83 11.42 -79.47
CA SER A 389 21.64 12.69 -80.16
C SER A 389 21.56 13.85 -79.17
N LYS A 390 21.73 15.09 -79.66
CA LYS A 390 21.45 16.29 -78.84
C LYS A 390 19.99 16.35 -78.38
N GLU A 391 19.07 15.81 -79.16
CA GLU A 391 17.64 15.76 -78.82
C GLU A 391 17.40 14.86 -77.61
N ASP A 392 18.15 13.76 -77.45
CA ASP A 392 18.06 12.88 -76.27
C ASP A 392 18.55 13.59 -75.00
N VAL A 393 19.61 14.39 -75.09
CA VAL A 393 20.14 15.20 -73.98
C VAL A 393 19.15 16.31 -73.59
N GLU A 394 18.54 17.00 -74.55
CA GLU A 394 17.49 17.98 -74.27
C GLU A 394 16.24 17.33 -73.65
N ARG A 395 15.87 16.12 -74.09
CA ARG A 395 14.77 15.34 -73.53
C ARG A 395 15.02 14.97 -72.06
N PHE A 396 16.24 14.52 -71.74
CA PHE A 396 16.65 14.24 -70.36
C PHE A 396 16.64 15.50 -69.49
N LYS A 397 17.04 16.66 -70.03
CA LYS A 397 16.93 17.96 -69.35
C LYS A 397 15.46 18.36 -69.11
N SER A 398 14.53 18.07 -70.02
CA SER A 398 13.09 18.30 -69.77
C SER A 398 12.50 17.35 -68.69
N GLU A 399 12.88 16.07 -68.69
CA GLU A 399 12.43 15.09 -67.67
C GLU A 399 13.05 15.32 -66.27
N GLN A 400 14.18 16.04 -66.18
CA GLN A 400 14.72 16.56 -64.93
C GLN A 400 13.88 17.72 -64.41
N VAL A 401 13.62 18.74 -65.25
CA VAL A 401 12.84 19.91 -64.86
C VAL A 401 11.40 19.55 -64.47
N GLU A 402 10.77 18.55 -65.11
CA GLU A 402 9.47 18.04 -64.68
C GLU A 402 9.53 17.35 -63.31
N ARG A 403 10.57 16.55 -63.01
CA ARG A 403 10.74 15.93 -61.69
C ARG A 403 10.96 16.96 -60.58
N ASP A 404 11.82 17.94 -60.80
CA ASP A 404 12.07 19.02 -59.83
C ASP A 404 10.79 19.85 -59.57
N ALA A 405 9.93 20.02 -60.59
CA ALA A 405 8.63 20.65 -60.46
C ALA A 405 7.61 19.79 -59.69
N GLU A 406 7.60 18.47 -59.89
CA GLU A 406 6.76 17.55 -59.11
C GLU A 406 7.19 17.48 -57.64
N GLU A 407 8.50 17.42 -57.36
CA GLU A 407 9.05 17.35 -56.00
C GLU A 407 8.78 18.65 -55.23
N SER A 408 8.98 19.81 -55.87
CA SER A 408 8.64 21.11 -55.28
C SER A 408 7.12 21.33 -55.10
N ALA A 409 6.28 20.72 -55.94
CA ALA A 409 4.83 20.70 -55.73
C ALA A 409 4.42 19.82 -54.53
N GLN A 410 5.04 18.65 -54.35
CA GLN A 410 4.80 17.77 -53.20
C GLN A 410 5.19 18.45 -51.87
N LEU A 411 6.31 19.19 -51.87
CA LEU A 411 6.76 20.01 -50.74
C LEU A 411 5.80 21.16 -50.39
N ALA A 412 5.04 21.67 -51.37
CA ALA A 412 4.03 22.70 -51.14
C ALA A 412 2.70 22.14 -50.59
N THR A 413 2.37 20.87 -50.87
CA THR A 413 1.13 20.22 -50.36
C THR A 413 1.22 19.69 -48.93
N ASN A 414 2.42 19.57 -48.35
CA ASN A 414 2.66 19.10 -46.98
C ASN A 414 2.89 20.25 -45.96
N LYS A 415 2.31 21.43 -46.21
CA LYS A 415 2.50 22.65 -45.39
C LYS A 415 1.19 23.30 -44.94
#